data_AF-A0A953EDX1-F1
#
_entry.id   AF-A0A953EDX1-F1
#
_cell.length_a   1.000
_cell.length_b   1.000
_cell.length_c   1.000
_cell.angle_alpha   90.00
_cell.angle_beta   90.00
_cell.angle_gamma   90.00
#
_symmetry.space_group_name_H-M   'P 1'
#
loop_
_entity.id
_entity.type
_entity.pdbx_description
1 polymer ?
#
loop_
_entity_poly.entity_id
_entity_poly.type
_entity_poly.pdbx_seq_one_letter_code
_entity_poly.pdbx_strand_id
1 'polypeptide(L)'
;MSVPRPPTQGGIQGLPQVLAPSDATRLRRIFDLQSRGELAAAARESDRLEDRRLLGHVLADRWLRPGARPTVAEVQAWLALHADHPDAQRLYELLGHLLPRGAALPTPPPAPGALSPDTALVPEEREPASA
;
A
#
# COMPACT_ATOMS: atom_id res chain seq x y z
N MET A 1 -26.74 21.09 -6.93
CA MET A 1 -27.41 19.78 -6.72
C MET A 1 -26.55 18.96 -5.77
N SER A 2 -27.09 18.54 -4.63
CA SER A 2 -26.37 17.72 -3.65
C SER A 2 -26.35 16.27 -4.10
N VAL A 3 -25.16 15.71 -4.33
CA VAL A 3 -25.01 14.27 -4.56
C VAL A 3 -25.09 13.52 -3.23
N PRO A 4 -25.96 12.51 -3.09
CA PRO A 4 -26.03 11.72 -1.87
C PRO A 4 -24.78 10.85 -1.75
N ARG A 5 -24.05 10.97 -0.63
CA ARG A 5 -22.93 10.10 -0.28
C ARG A 5 -23.51 8.83 0.38
N PRO A 6 -23.41 7.65 -0.24
CA PRO A 6 -23.91 6.43 0.37
C PRO A 6 -23.02 6.00 1.56
N PRO A 7 -23.58 5.28 2.55
CA PRO A 7 -22.81 4.79 3.69
C PRO A 7 -21.81 3.72 3.23
N THR A 8 -20.54 3.92 3.56
CA THR A 8 -19.46 2.95 3.36
C THR A 8 -19.56 1.85 4.40
N GLN A 9 -20.31 0.78 4.10
CA GLN A 9 -20.24 -0.44 4.88
C GLN A 9 -20.45 -1.67 3.98
N GLY A 10 -19.34 -2.30 3.57
CA GLY A 10 -19.27 -3.67 3.04
C GLY A 10 -20.14 -3.99 1.83
N GLY A 11 -19.55 -3.90 0.63
CA GLY A 11 -20.09 -4.51 -0.61
C GLY A 11 -21.50 -4.02 -0.98
N ILE A 12 -21.57 -2.92 -1.72
CA ILE A 12 -22.81 -2.52 -2.39
C ILE A 12 -23.20 -3.62 -3.40
N GLN A 13 -24.37 -4.23 -3.20
CA GLN A 13 -24.91 -5.29 -4.07
C GLN A 13 -24.91 -4.79 -5.52
N GLY A 14 -24.19 -5.48 -6.40
CA GLY A 14 -24.05 -5.13 -7.81
C GLY A 14 -22.75 -4.41 -8.20
N LEU A 15 -21.84 -4.12 -7.26
CA LEU A 15 -20.48 -3.66 -7.60
C LEU A 15 -19.42 -4.73 -7.34
N PRO A 16 -18.30 -4.68 -8.09
CA PRO A 16 -17.20 -5.61 -7.88
C PRO A 16 -16.62 -5.47 -6.48
N GLN A 17 -16.47 -6.60 -5.80
CA GLN A 17 -15.82 -6.68 -4.51
C GLN A 17 -14.30 -6.60 -4.71
N VAL A 18 -13.68 -5.50 -4.26
CA VAL A 18 -12.24 -5.22 -4.47
C VAL A 18 -11.33 -6.20 -3.71
N LEU A 19 -11.79 -6.69 -2.54
CA LEU A 19 -11.07 -7.67 -1.72
C LEU A 19 -12.03 -8.67 -1.07
N ALA A 20 -11.60 -9.92 -0.95
CA ALA A 20 -12.34 -10.96 -0.22
C ALA A 20 -12.76 -10.47 1.19
N PRO A 21 -14.03 -10.69 1.61
CA PRO A 21 -14.50 -10.22 2.92
C PRO A 21 -13.70 -10.78 4.11
N SER A 22 -13.19 -12.01 3.97
CA SER A 22 -12.31 -12.67 4.94
C SER A 22 -11.00 -11.89 5.12
N ASP A 23 -10.26 -11.65 4.03
CA ASP A 23 -9.01 -10.90 4.06
C ASP A 23 -9.20 -9.46 4.50
N ALA A 24 -10.28 -8.79 4.09
CA ALA A 24 -10.61 -7.45 4.56
C ALA A 24 -10.80 -7.40 6.09
N THR A 25 -11.45 -8.43 6.66
CA THR A 25 -11.63 -8.55 8.11
C THR A 25 -10.29 -8.82 8.82
N ARG A 26 -9.45 -9.69 8.26
CA ARG A 26 -8.11 -9.98 8.81
C ARG A 26 -7.22 -8.76 8.78
N LEU A 27 -7.15 -8.03 7.67
CA LEU A 27 -6.35 -6.81 7.54
C LEU A 27 -6.72 -5.78 8.60
N ARG A 28 -8.01 -5.53 8.82
CA ARG A 28 -8.47 -4.63 9.88
C ARG A 28 -7.94 -5.06 11.25
N ARG A 29 -8.01 -6.36 11.55
CA ARG A 29 -7.50 -6.91 12.81
C ARG A 29 -5.98 -6.82 12.92
N ILE A 30 -5.25 -7.07 11.84
CA ILE A 30 -3.79 -6.99 11.81
C ILE A 30 -3.33 -5.56 12.13
N PHE A 31 -3.88 -4.55 11.46
CA PHE A 31 -3.50 -3.16 11.71
C PHE A 31 -3.89 -2.67 13.11
N ASP A 32 -5.03 -3.11 13.62
CA ASP A 32 -5.44 -2.86 15.00
C ASP A 32 -4.44 -3.45 16.00
N LEU A 33 -4.05 -4.72 15.83
CA LEU A 33 -3.02 -5.38 16.66
C LEU A 33 -1.66 -4.68 16.56
N GLN A 34 -1.23 -4.28 15.35
CA GLN A 34 0.02 -3.53 15.16
C GLN A 34 -0.03 -2.17 15.84
N SER A 35 -1.18 -1.48 15.82
CA SER A 35 -1.34 -0.19 16.49
C SER A 35 -1.22 -0.29 18.02
N ARG A 36 -1.63 -1.44 18.60
CA ARG A 36 -1.46 -1.77 20.01
C ARG A 36 -0.06 -2.31 20.36
N GLY A 37 0.81 -2.54 19.38
CA GLY A 37 2.12 -3.16 19.58
C GLY A 37 2.09 -4.68 19.77
N GLU A 38 0.95 -5.34 19.53
CA GLU A 38 0.78 -6.79 19.66
C GLU A 38 1.33 -7.54 18.43
N LEU A 39 2.63 -7.35 18.14
CA LEU A 39 3.25 -7.78 16.88
C LEU A 39 3.21 -9.29 16.65
N ALA A 40 3.31 -10.11 17.70
CA ALA A 40 3.23 -11.55 17.58
C ALA A 40 1.82 -12.03 17.19
N ALA A 41 0.77 -11.38 17.72
CA ALA A 41 -0.61 -11.67 17.35
C ALA A 41 -0.90 -11.20 15.93
N ALA A 42 -0.40 -10.01 15.55
CA ALA A 42 -0.50 -9.51 14.19
C ALA A 42 0.15 -10.45 13.16
N ALA A 43 1.34 -10.99 13.47
CA ALA A 43 2.02 -11.96 12.62
C ALA A 43 1.18 -13.24 12.41
N ARG A 44 0.65 -13.82 13.50
CA ARG A 44 -0.23 -15.00 13.44
C ARG A 44 -1.51 -14.77 12.64
N GLU A 45 -2.08 -13.56 12.72
CA GLU A 45 -3.25 -13.22 11.92
C GLU A 45 -2.88 -13.00 10.44
N SER A 46 -1.68 -12.47 10.16
CA SER A 46 -1.14 -12.28 8.81
C SER A 46 -0.89 -13.62 8.10
N ASP A 47 -0.47 -14.65 8.83
CA ASP A 47 -0.28 -16.00 8.28
C ASP A 47 -1.56 -16.58 7.66
N ARG A 48 -2.72 -16.12 8.14
CA ARG A 48 -4.04 -16.56 7.72
C ARG A 48 -4.62 -15.77 6.54
N LEU A 49 -3.92 -14.75 6.05
CA LEU A 49 -4.30 -14.05 4.82
C LEU A 49 -4.22 -15.03 3.65
N GLU A 50 -5.27 -15.05 2.82
CA GLU A 50 -5.33 -15.89 1.63
C GLU A 50 -4.54 -15.23 0.49
N ASP A 51 -4.75 -13.93 0.25
CA ASP A 51 -3.93 -13.16 -0.68
C ASP A 51 -2.60 -12.73 -0.05
N ARG A 52 -1.51 -13.39 -0.46
CA ARG A 52 -0.15 -13.09 -0.01
C ARG A 52 0.38 -11.74 -0.47
N ARG A 53 -0.22 -11.11 -1.50
CA ARG A 53 0.16 -9.75 -1.94
C ARG A 53 -0.10 -8.72 -0.84
N LEU A 54 -1.07 -8.98 0.04
CA LEU A 54 -1.43 -8.12 1.16
C LEU A 54 -0.33 -8.04 2.23
N LEU A 55 0.58 -9.00 2.29
CA LEU A 55 1.68 -9.00 3.25
C LEU A 55 2.64 -7.81 3.02
N GLY A 56 2.79 -7.35 1.77
CA GLY A 56 3.60 -6.17 1.45
C GLY A 56 3.11 -4.94 2.22
N HIS A 57 1.80 -4.70 2.20
CA HIS A 57 1.15 -3.61 2.93
C HIS A 57 1.29 -3.76 4.45
N VAL A 58 1.12 -4.98 4.97
CA VAL A 58 1.20 -5.26 6.41
C VAL A 58 2.61 -5.00 6.96
N LEU A 59 3.64 -5.38 6.22
CA LEU A 59 5.04 -5.17 6.62
C LEU A 59 5.44 -3.70 6.51
N ALA A 60 5.03 -3.02 5.44
CA ALA A 60 5.28 -1.59 5.28
C ALA A 60 4.70 -0.77 6.44
N ASP A 61 3.43 -0.99 6.77
CA ASP A 61 2.78 -0.32 7.90
C ASP A 61 3.52 -0.60 9.22
N ARG A 62 3.88 -1.86 9.49
CA ARG A 62 4.62 -2.24 10.69
C ARG A 62 5.93 -1.48 10.85
N TRP A 63 6.69 -1.34 9.77
CA TRP A 63 8.04 -0.78 9.83
C TRP A 63 8.08 0.75 9.75
N LEU A 64 7.05 1.36 9.17
CA LEU A 64 6.91 2.82 9.11
C LEU A 64 6.31 3.42 10.41
N ARG A 65 5.82 2.58 11.32
CA ARG A 65 5.31 3.03 12.62
C ARG A 65 6.44 3.56 13.53
N PRO A 66 6.14 4.55 14.40
CA PRO A 66 7.09 5.04 15.40
C PRO A 66 7.60 3.91 16.31
N GLY A 67 8.89 3.91 16.58
CA GLY A 67 9.52 2.91 17.47
C GLY A 67 9.77 1.55 16.82
N ALA A 68 9.39 1.34 15.55
CA ALA A 68 9.78 0.16 14.81
C ALA A 68 11.31 0.06 14.68
N ARG A 69 11.80 -1.17 14.64
CA ARG A 69 13.22 -1.52 14.52
C ARG A 69 13.39 -2.64 13.50
N PRO A 70 13.07 -2.40 12.21
CA PRO A 70 13.39 -3.37 11.17
C PRO A 70 14.90 -3.47 10.99
N THR A 71 15.36 -4.65 10.58
CA THR A 71 16.74 -4.86 10.19
C THR A 71 16.97 -4.40 8.75
N VAL A 72 18.22 -4.04 8.43
CA VAL A 72 18.65 -3.70 7.06
C VAL A 72 18.26 -4.80 6.07
N ALA A 73 18.49 -6.07 6.45
CA ALA A 73 18.20 -7.23 5.61
C ALA A 73 16.70 -7.39 5.32
N GLU A 74 15.83 -7.18 6.31
CA GLU A 74 14.38 -7.25 6.12
C GLU A 74 13.88 -6.19 5.15
N VAL A 75 14.35 -4.94 5.29
CA VAL A 75 13.93 -3.83 4.40
C VAL A 75 14.46 -4.05 2.99
N GLN A 76 15.71 -4.51 2.83
CA GLN A 76 16.27 -4.87 1.52
C GLN A 76 15.49 -5.99 0.84
N ALA A 77 15.18 -7.06 1.57
CA ALA A 77 14.41 -8.18 1.05
C ALA A 77 13.00 -7.74 0.62
N TRP A 78 12.36 -6.88 1.41
CA TRP A 78 11.06 -6.33 1.06
C TRP A 78 11.13 -5.45 -0.19
N LEU A 79 12.12 -4.56 -0.30
CA LEU A 79 12.29 -3.68 -1.48
C LEU A 79 12.55 -4.49 -2.75
N ALA A 80 13.28 -5.60 -2.65
CA ALA A 80 13.51 -6.49 -3.80
C ALA A 80 12.21 -7.13 -4.33
N LEU A 81 11.22 -7.35 -3.46
CA LEU A 81 9.94 -7.98 -3.81
C LEU A 81 8.83 -6.96 -4.12
N HIS A 82 8.95 -5.73 -3.62
CA HIS A 82 7.89 -4.74 -3.58
C HIS A 82 8.35 -3.36 -4.09
N ALA A 83 9.27 -3.30 -5.05
CA ALA A 83 9.79 -2.04 -5.58
C ALA A 83 8.68 -1.10 -6.13
N ASP A 84 7.62 -1.65 -6.73
CA ASP A 84 6.49 -0.89 -7.27
C ASP A 84 5.42 -0.55 -6.22
N HIS A 85 5.64 -0.88 -4.95
CA HIS A 85 4.69 -0.61 -3.88
C HIS A 85 4.66 0.89 -3.54
N PRO A 86 3.49 1.48 -3.22
CA PRO A 86 3.38 2.91 -2.95
C PRO A 86 4.29 3.41 -1.81
N ASP A 87 4.50 2.59 -0.78
CA ASP A 87 5.42 2.90 0.33
C ASP A 87 6.89 2.50 0.09
N ALA A 88 7.25 2.00 -1.09
CA ALA A 88 8.62 1.57 -1.38
C ALA A 88 9.63 2.70 -1.23
N GLN A 89 9.29 3.90 -1.69
CA GLN A 89 10.14 5.08 -1.55
C GLN A 89 10.42 5.41 -0.07
N ARG A 90 9.41 5.31 0.80
CA ARG A 90 9.57 5.56 2.24
C ARG A 90 10.45 4.51 2.92
N LEU A 91 10.30 3.24 2.53
CA LEU A 91 11.15 2.17 3.04
C LEU A 91 12.57 2.25 2.50
N TYR A 92 12.77 2.75 1.28
CA TYR A 92 14.09 3.06 0.74
C TYR A 92 14.80 4.16 1.54
N GLU A 93 14.08 5.23 1.89
CA GLU A 93 14.60 6.29 2.77
C GLU A 93 14.94 5.75 4.17
N LEU A 94 14.05 4.93 4.75
CA LEU A 94 14.30 4.23 6.01
C LEU A 94 15.59 3.39 5.95
N LEU A 95 15.80 2.64 4.86
CA LEU A 95 17.01 1.86 4.64
C LEU A 95 18.27 2.73 4.63
N GLY A 96 18.22 3.90 4.01
CA GLY A 96 19.32 4.88 4.02
C GLY A 96 19.67 5.38 5.42
N HIS A 97 18.69 5.49 6.32
CA HIS A 97 18.92 5.84 7.72
C HIS A 97 19.47 4.69 8.56
N LEU A 98 19.16 3.45 8.21
CA LEU A 98 19.66 2.25 8.91
C LEU A 98 21.11 1.90 8.54
N LEU A 99 21.51 2.23 7.31
CA LEU A 99 22.85 1.92 6.81
C LEU A 99 23.92 2.89 7.39
N PRO A 100 25.15 2.40 7.62
CA PRO A 100 26.25 3.28 7.99
C PRO A 100 26.59 4.23 6.85
N ARG A 101 27.15 5.41 7.18
CA ARG A 101 27.54 6.41 6.17
C ARG A 101 28.50 5.79 5.15
N GLY A 102 28.16 5.88 3.88
CA GLY A 102 28.98 5.37 2.77
C GLY A 102 28.71 3.92 2.36
N ALA A 103 27.77 3.22 3.01
CA ALA A 103 27.30 1.93 2.49
C ALA A 103 26.47 2.11 1.21
N ALA A 104 26.60 1.16 0.29
CA ALA A 104 25.88 1.18 -0.98
C ALA A 104 24.38 0.93 -0.75
N LEU A 105 23.55 1.84 -1.25
CA LEU A 105 22.11 1.64 -1.35
C LEU A 105 21.77 0.81 -2.59
N PRO A 106 20.70 0.00 -2.54
CA PRO A 106 20.18 -0.65 -3.74
C PRO A 106 19.66 0.40 -4.73
N THR A 107 19.32 -0.05 -5.95
CA THR A 107 18.64 0.80 -6.94
C THR A 107 17.36 1.38 -6.32
N PRO A 108 17.11 2.69 -6.45
CA PRO A 108 15.90 3.29 -5.91
C PRO A 108 14.64 2.72 -6.59
N PRO A 109 13.52 2.61 -5.87
CA PRO A 109 12.25 2.20 -6.46
C PRO A 109 11.77 3.25 -7.48
N PRO A 110 10.94 2.85 -8.46
CA PRO A 110 10.33 3.80 -9.37
C PRO A 110 9.48 4.82 -8.60
N ALA A 111 9.47 6.07 -9.06
CA ALA A 111 8.59 7.08 -8.49
C ALA A 111 7.13 6.59 -8.63
N PRO A 112 6.30 6.68 -7.56
CA PRO A 112 4.91 6.30 -7.64
C PRO A 112 4.29 7.10 -8.78
N GLY A 113 3.79 6.40 -9.80
CA GLY A 113 3.38 6.99 -11.07
C GLY A 113 2.56 8.24 -10.82
N ALA A 114 3.17 9.40 -11.06
CA ALA A 114 2.43 10.64 -11.13
C ALA A 114 1.40 10.39 -12.22
N LEU A 115 0.13 10.31 -11.85
CA LEU A 115 -0.96 10.29 -12.81
C LEU A 115 -0.82 11.61 -13.57
N SER A 116 -0.17 11.56 -14.73
CA SER A 116 -0.08 12.71 -15.60
C SER A 116 -1.52 13.17 -15.87
N PRO A 117 -1.85 14.45 -15.65
CA PRO A 117 -3.21 14.97 -15.83
C PRO A 117 -3.74 14.80 -17.26
N ASP A 118 -2.89 14.36 -18.19
CA ASP A 118 -3.18 14.16 -19.62
C ASP A 118 -4.23 13.06 -19.89
N THR A 119 -4.41 12.07 -18.99
CA THR A 119 -5.46 11.05 -19.15
C THR A 119 -6.88 11.57 -18.86
N ALA A 120 -7.02 12.79 -18.34
CA ALA A 120 -8.33 13.39 -18.06
C ALA A 120 -8.99 14.07 -19.28
N LEU A 121 -8.28 14.22 -20.40
CA LEU A 121 -8.83 14.80 -21.63
C LEU A 121 -9.46 13.70 -22.48
N VAL A 122 -10.74 13.43 -22.20
CA VAL A 122 -11.61 12.65 -23.08
C VAL A 122 -11.70 13.37 -24.44
N PRO A 123 -11.31 12.78 -25.58
CA PRO A 123 -11.35 13.45 -26.88
C PRO A 123 -12.76 13.56 -27.51
N GLU A 124 -13.84 13.45 -26.72
CA GLU A 124 -15.21 13.34 -27.24
C GLU A 124 -15.94 14.69 -27.44
N GLU A 125 -15.28 15.83 -27.25
CA GLU A 125 -15.83 17.16 -27.58
C GLU A 125 -15.14 17.81 -28.80
N ARG A 126 -14.83 17.01 -29.82
CA ARG A 126 -14.76 17.55 -31.19
C ARG A 126 -16.13 17.41 -31.83
N GLU A 127 -17.03 18.34 -31.50
CA GLU A 127 -18.17 18.63 -32.39
C GLU A 127 -17.60 18.90 -33.79
N PRO A 128 -18.03 18.19 -34.84
CA PRO A 128 -17.76 18.66 -36.19
C PRO A 128 -18.55 19.96 -36.34
N ALA A 129 -17.83 21.09 -36.34
CA ALA A 129 -18.36 22.37 -36.78
C ALA A 129 -18.91 22.16 -38.21
N SER A 130 -20.23 22.03 -38.29
CA SER A 130 -20.97 21.93 -39.52
C SER A 130 -21.46 23.34 -39.86
N ALA A 131 -20.82 24.00 -40.83
CA ALA A 131 -21.38 25.05 -41.68
C ALA A 131 -20.46 25.28 -42.89
#